data_AF-A0A1S2QBX0-F1
#
_entry.id   AF-A0A1S2QBX0-F1
#
_cell.length_a   1.000
_cell.length_b   1.000
_cell.length_c   1.000
_cell.angle_alpha   90.00
_cell.angle_beta   90.00
_cell.angle_gamma   90.00
#
_symmetry.space_group_name_H-M   'P 1'
#
loop_
_entity.id
_entity.type
_entity.pdbx_description
1 polymer ?
#
loop_
_entity_poly.entity_id
_entity_poly.type
_entity_poly.pdbx_seq_one_letter_code
_entity_poly.pdbx_strand_id
1 'polypeptide(L)'
;MRLTRAALAVAATALAPALLIAAPASAAPTSAPGPAGASTTSVAATSDAGGSTTPVDEMSDDEVRIAIMRVIADPSTGKAVYAAAQKAMDGTIEDQRTFLKTGRSAAQAEDDRVAVFRILAVARQNNDKAVVREATKALDDGSPAALRAFLETGYRLARAEDDRVAVFRILAGPATGAALRAAAERALDDGTPEALRYFLEHGRYEVGS
;
A
#
# COMPACT_ATOMS: atom_id res chain seq x y z
N MET A 1 -11.14 -9.18 65.37
CA MET A 1 -11.70 -10.54 65.22
C MET A 1 -11.43 -11.01 63.79
N ARG A 2 -10.69 -12.11 63.63
CA ARG A 2 -10.32 -12.76 62.35
C ARG A 2 -10.77 -14.22 62.42
N LEU A 3 -11.39 -14.72 61.35
CA LEU A 3 -11.59 -16.15 61.02
C LEU A 3 -11.51 -16.25 59.48
N THR A 4 -10.37 -16.62 58.87
CA THR A 4 -9.84 -17.96 58.50
C THR A 4 -10.69 -18.80 57.54
N ARG A 5 -10.07 -19.15 56.39
CA ARG A 5 -9.97 -20.45 55.66
C ARG A 5 -9.90 -20.20 54.14
N ALA A 6 -9.22 -20.95 53.29
CA ALA A 6 -8.01 -21.79 53.30
C ALA A 6 -7.68 -22.12 51.82
N ALA A 7 -6.43 -22.48 51.53
CA ALA A 7 -5.80 -22.68 50.21
C ALA A 7 -6.25 -23.92 49.40
N LEU A 8 -5.95 -23.94 48.09
CA LEU A 8 -5.29 -25.09 47.43
C LEU A 8 -4.66 -24.70 46.08
N ALA A 9 -3.47 -25.24 45.79
CA ALA A 9 -2.67 -25.06 44.59
C ALA A 9 -2.53 -26.40 43.83
N VAL A 10 -2.40 -26.39 42.49
CA VAL A 10 -1.77 -27.47 41.70
C VAL A 10 -1.13 -26.87 40.43
N ALA A 11 0.09 -27.33 40.14
CA ALA A 11 0.94 -27.02 38.99
C ALA A 11 1.10 -28.26 38.07
N ALA A 12 1.43 -28.07 36.79
CA ALA A 12 2.15 -29.04 35.89
C ALA A 12 2.19 -28.49 34.45
N THR A 13 3.32 -27.97 33.93
CA THR A 13 4.43 -28.61 33.19
C THR A 13 4.22 -28.87 31.69
N ALA A 14 5.18 -28.40 30.88
CA ALA A 14 5.28 -28.43 29.43
C ALA A 14 6.01 -29.68 28.88
N LEU A 15 5.80 -30.03 27.60
CA LEU A 15 6.77 -30.74 26.74
C LEU A 15 6.37 -30.70 25.25
N ALA A 16 7.34 -30.48 24.35
CA ALA A 16 7.25 -30.55 22.87
C ALA A 16 7.74 -31.94 22.34
N PRO A 17 8.21 -32.10 21.08
CA PRO A 17 7.55 -32.19 19.76
C PRO A 17 7.76 -33.57 19.07
N ALA A 18 7.16 -33.86 17.90
CA ALA A 18 7.70 -34.85 16.92
C ALA A 18 7.05 -34.76 15.51
N LEU A 19 7.90 -34.72 14.47
CA LEU A 19 7.61 -34.93 13.05
C LEU A 19 7.24 -36.39 12.74
N LEU A 20 6.41 -36.64 11.71
CA LEU A 20 6.58 -37.83 10.86
C LEU A 20 6.09 -37.61 9.41
N ILE A 21 6.75 -38.34 8.50
CA ILE A 21 6.86 -38.24 7.04
C ILE A 21 5.88 -39.23 6.34
N ALA A 22 5.36 -38.91 5.15
CA ALA A 22 5.31 -39.77 3.93
C ALA A 22 4.17 -39.38 2.95
N ALA A 23 4.49 -39.41 1.66
CA ALA A 23 3.69 -39.02 0.49
C ALA A 23 2.88 -40.21 -0.13
N PRO A 24 2.53 -40.23 -1.43
CA PRO A 24 1.32 -39.68 -2.06
C PRO A 24 0.44 -40.78 -2.73
N ALA A 25 -0.81 -40.48 -3.09
CA ALA A 25 -1.58 -41.35 -4.00
C ALA A 25 -2.52 -40.55 -4.91
N SER A 26 -2.22 -40.54 -6.20
CA SER A 26 -3.07 -40.04 -7.28
C SER A 26 -4.00 -41.15 -7.78
N ALA A 27 -5.28 -40.84 -7.99
CA ALA A 27 -6.14 -41.52 -8.97
C ALA A 27 -7.32 -40.62 -9.36
N ALA A 28 -7.44 -40.35 -10.67
CA ALA A 28 -8.65 -39.89 -11.36
C ALA A 28 -9.04 -40.99 -12.37
N PRO A 29 -10.10 -40.90 -13.19
CA PRO A 29 -11.44 -40.31 -13.04
C PRO A 29 -12.56 -41.36 -13.26
N THR A 30 -13.83 -41.05 -12.99
CA THR A 30 -15.00 -41.74 -13.61
C THR A 30 -16.29 -40.93 -13.44
N SER A 31 -17.19 -41.05 -14.41
CA SER A 31 -18.18 -40.04 -14.81
C SER A 31 -19.64 -40.32 -14.35
N ALA A 32 -20.35 -39.23 -13.95
CA ALA A 32 -21.80 -38.90 -14.11
C ALA A 32 -22.92 -39.79 -13.46
N PRO A 33 -24.21 -39.33 -13.32
CA PRO A 33 -24.81 -37.97 -13.21
C PRO A 33 -25.88 -37.78 -12.07
N GLY A 34 -26.02 -36.52 -11.58
CA GLY A 34 -27.13 -35.76 -10.90
C GLY A 34 -28.26 -36.40 -10.04
N PRO A 35 -29.23 -35.61 -9.48
CA PRO A 35 -29.24 -34.18 -9.11
C PRO A 35 -29.68 -33.93 -7.63
N ALA A 36 -29.60 -32.67 -7.16
CA ALA A 36 -30.51 -31.98 -6.19
C ALA A 36 -29.79 -31.12 -5.13
N GLY A 37 -30.07 -29.80 -5.16
CA GLY A 37 -30.38 -29.04 -3.94
C GLY A 37 -29.29 -28.18 -3.28
N ALA A 38 -29.17 -26.93 -3.76
CA ALA A 38 -28.87 -25.66 -3.07
C ALA A 38 -28.49 -25.70 -1.55
N SER A 39 -27.49 -24.97 -1.06
CA SER A 39 -27.39 -23.51 -1.18
C SER A 39 -25.98 -23.03 -0.81
N THR A 40 -25.25 -22.42 -1.74
CA THR A 40 -24.10 -21.56 -1.42
C THR A 40 -24.53 -20.11 -1.59
N THR A 41 -24.64 -19.41 -0.46
CA THR A 41 -24.87 -17.97 -0.42
C THR A 41 -23.62 -17.27 -0.95
N SER A 42 -23.56 -17.08 -2.27
CA SER A 42 -22.63 -16.16 -2.90
C SER A 42 -23.11 -14.74 -2.58
N VAL A 43 -22.37 -14.06 -1.71
CA VAL A 43 -22.55 -12.62 -1.49
C VAL A 43 -21.99 -11.94 -2.74
N ALA A 44 -22.88 -11.60 -3.66
CA ALA A 44 -22.60 -10.69 -4.74
C ALA A 44 -22.15 -9.35 -4.12
N ALA A 45 -20.87 -9.02 -4.29
CA ALA A 45 -20.38 -7.67 -4.01
C ALA A 45 -20.97 -6.75 -5.09
N THR A 46 -22.11 -6.15 -4.77
CA THR A 46 -22.60 -4.94 -5.44
C THR A 46 -21.66 -3.81 -5.09
N SER A 47 -20.72 -3.51 -5.99
CA SER A 47 -20.03 -2.22 -5.98
C SER A 47 -20.72 -1.35 -7.02
N ASP A 48 -21.83 -0.74 -6.63
CA ASP A 48 -22.27 0.51 -7.23
C ASP A 48 -21.51 1.64 -6.52
N ALA A 49 -20.66 2.31 -7.28
CA ALA A 49 -20.04 3.57 -6.90
C ALA A 49 -19.87 4.43 -8.16
N GLY A 50 -20.95 5.08 -8.57
CA GLY A 50 -20.90 6.51 -8.89
C GLY A 50 -19.97 6.93 -10.03
N GLY A 51 -20.20 6.37 -11.21
CA GLY A 51 -19.75 6.94 -12.48
C GLY A 51 -20.50 6.20 -13.57
N SER A 52 -21.28 6.88 -14.41
CA SER A 52 -21.84 6.28 -15.61
C SER A 52 -20.71 6.01 -16.60
N THR A 53 -19.84 5.07 -16.28
CA THR A 53 -18.89 4.48 -17.21
C THR A 53 -19.64 3.38 -17.93
N THR A 54 -20.04 3.65 -19.17
CA THR A 54 -20.46 2.62 -20.11
C THR A 54 -19.49 1.44 -19.98
N PRO A 55 -19.96 0.22 -19.66
CA PRO A 55 -19.11 -0.96 -19.62
C PRO A 55 -18.28 -1.06 -20.90
N VAL A 56 -17.02 -1.47 -20.80
CA VAL A 56 -16.11 -1.55 -21.97
C VAL A 56 -16.69 -2.45 -23.08
N ASP A 57 -17.56 -3.39 -22.74
CA ASP A 57 -18.28 -4.25 -23.69
C ASP A 57 -19.36 -3.51 -24.50
N GLU A 58 -19.97 -2.48 -23.92
CA GLU A 58 -21.03 -1.68 -24.56
C GLU A 58 -20.48 -0.49 -25.35
N MET A 59 -19.23 -0.11 -25.13
CA MET A 59 -18.57 0.94 -25.88
C MET A 59 -18.46 0.56 -27.36
N SER A 60 -18.68 1.51 -28.24
CA SER A 60 -18.31 1.39 -29.66
C SER A 60 -16.79 1.35 -29.82
N ASP A 61 -16.33 0.84 -30.95
CA ASP A 61 -14.90 0.69 -31.21
C ASP A 61 -14.16 2.04 -31.24
N ASP A 62 -14.85 3.11 -31.69
CA ASP A 62 -14.33 4.47 -31.67
C ASP A 62 -14.23 5.03 -30.24
N GLU A 63 -15.22 4.76 -29.38
CA GLU A 63 -15.17 5.16 -27.98
C GLU A 63 -14.04 4.46 -27.22
N VAL A 64 -13.81 3.17 -27.49
CA VAL A 64 -12.67 2.41 -26.94
C VAL A 64 -11.35 3.09 -27.34
N ARG A 65 -11.18 3.40 -28.62
CA ARG A 65 -9.98 4.06 -29.13
C ARG A 65 -9.78 5.46 -28.53
N ILE A 66 -10.85 6.25 -28.43
CA ILE A 66 -10.82 7.58 -27.80
C ILE A 66 -10.44 7.47 -26.31
N ALA A 67 -10.98 6.48 -25.59
CA ALA A 67 -10.64 6.28 -24.19
C ALA A 67 -9.15 5.96 -24.00
N ILE A 68 -8.55 5.13 -24.86
CA ILE A 68 -7.11 4.84 -24.80
C ILE A 68 -6.28 6.06 -25.19
N MET A 69 -6.69 6.82 -26.21
CA MET A 69 -6.02 8.08 -26.58
C MET A 69 -6.04 9.10 -25.43
N ARG A 70 -7.11 9.17 -24.64
CA ARG A 70 -7.15 10.01 -23.43
C ARG A 70 -6.15 9.55 -22.38
N VAL A 71 -5.98 8.24 -22.20
CA VAL A 71 -4.94 7.70 -21.30
C VAL A 71 -3.54 8.09 -21.81
N ILE A 72 -3.29 7.95 -23.11
CA ILE A 72 -2.00 8.31 -23.71
C ILE A 72 -1.71 9.81 -23.60
N ALA A 73 -2.73 10.64 -23.78
CA ALA A 73 -2.60 12.10 -23.74
C ALA A 73 -2.50 12.69 -22.32
N ASP A 74 -2.86 11.93 -21.29
CA ASP A 74 -2.75 12.37 -19.91
C ASP A 74 -1.27 12.47 -19.50
N PRO A 75 -0.76 13.66 -19.14
CA PRO A 75 0.63 13.85 -18.76
C PRO A 75 1.00 13.13 -17.45
N SER A 76 0.01 12.72 -16.64
CA SER A 76 0.23 11.96 -15.41
C SER A 76 0.36 10.45 -15.67
N THR A 77 0.17 10.00 -16.91
CA THR A 77 0.25 8.57 -17.26
C THR A 77 1.65 8.02 -17.03
N GLY A 78 1.71 6.96 -16.24
CA GLY A 78 2.94 6.23 -15.95
C GLY A 78 3.52 5.52 -17.18
N LYS A 79 4.80 5.16 -17.10
CA LYS A 79 5.54 4.61 -18.24
C LYS A 79 4.98 3.24 -18.67
N ALA A 80 4.64 2.38 -17.70
CA ALA A 80 4.09 1.07 -17.99
C ALA A 80 2.67 1.19 -18.57
N VAL A 81 1.83 2.08 -18.02
CA VAL A 81 0.49 2.35 -18.56
C VAL A 81 0.57 2.90 -19.98
N TYR A 82 1.47 3.86 -20.25
CA TYR A 82 1.68 4.40 -21.59
C TYR A 82 2.10 3.31 -22.58
N ALA A 83 3.09 2.49 -22.23
CA ALA A 83 3.56 1.41 -23.09
C ALA A 83 2.48 0.36 -23.36
N ALA A 84 1.68 0.00 -22.34
CA ALA A 84 0.57 -0.92 -22.49
C ALA A 84 -0.56 -0.34 -23.36
N ALA A 85 -0.84 0.96 -23.23
CA ALA A 85 -1.82 1.66 -24.06
C ALA A 85 -1.40 1.70 -25.54
N GLN A 86 -0.14 2.03 -25.82
CA GLN A 86 0.40 2.02 -27.19
C GLN A 86 0.33 0.62 -27.81
N LYS A 87 0.77 -0.41 -27.06
CA LYS A 87 0.67 -1.80 -27.51
C LYS A 87 -0.77 -2.20 -27.84
N ALA A 88 -1.75 -1.74 -27.06
CA ALA A 88 -3.15 -2.01 -27.32
C ALA A 88 -3.65 -1.29 -28.58
N MET A 89 -3.21 -0.04 -28.80
CA MET A 89 -3.52 0.73 -30.01
C MET A 89 -2.96 0.13 -31.29
N ASP A 90 -1.80 -0.53 -31.21
CA ASP A 90 -1.16 -1.25 -32.33
C ASP A 90 -1.81 -2.61 -32.62
N GLY A 91 -2.70 -3.09 -31.73
CA GLY A 91 -3.37 -4.38 -31.80
C GLY A 91 -4.79 -4.33 -32.36
N THR A 92 -5.57 -5.40 -32.10
CA THR A 92 -6.97 -5.48 -32.51
C THR A 92 -7.88 -4.71 -31.55
N ILE A 93 -9.17 -4.58 -31.89
CA ILE A 93 -10.12 -3.92 -30.99
C ILE A 93 -10.34 -4.72 -29.69
N GLU A 94 -10.18 -6.04 -29.75
CA GLU A 94 -10.21 -6.92 -28.57
C GLU A 94 -9.02 -6.65 -27.65
N ASP A 95 -7.83 -6.36 -28.20
CA ASP A 95 -6.66 -5.95 -27.40
C ASP A 95 -6.92 -4.61 -26.70
N GLN A 96 -7.53 -3.66 -27.40
CA GLN A 96 -7.92 -2.36 -26.86
C GLN A 96 -8.94 -2.49 -25.72
N ARG A 97 -9.99 -3.30 -25.91
CA ARG A 97 -10.97 -3.60 -24.86
C ARG A 97 -10.32 -4.32 -23.68
N THR A 98 -9.43 -5.27 -23.93
CA THR A 98 -8.70 -5.99 -22.88
C THR A 98 -7.82 -5.05 -22.05
N PHE A 99 -7.14 -4.10 -22.71
CA PHE A 99 -6.37 -3.07 -22.02
C PHE A 99 -7.26 -2.24 -21.08
N LEU A 100 -8.41 -1.75 -21.55
CA LEU A 100 -9.31 -0.95 -20.71
C LEU A 100 -9.91 -1.76 -19.54
N LYS A 101 -10.16 -3.05 -19.72
CA LYS A 101 -10.73 -3.93 -18.68
C LYS A 101 -9.73 -4.30 -17.59
N THR A 102 -8.54 -4.75 -17.97
CA THR A 102 -7.57 -5.35 -17.02
C THR A 102 -6.14 -4.90 -17.27
N GLY A 103 -5.76 -4.62 -18.51
CA GLY A 103 -4.38 -4.24 -18.84
C GLY A 103 -3.93 -2.94 -18.18
N ARG A 104 -4.83 -1.94 -18.07
CA ARG A 104 -4.53 -0.64 -17.45
C ARG A 104 -4.20 -0.78 -15.97
N SER A 105 -4.98 -1.56 -15.22
CA SER A 105 -4.76 -1.73 -13.77
C SER A 105 -3.49 -2.54 -13.50
N ALA A 106 -3.19 -3.55 -14.32
CA ALA A 106 -1.93 -4.30 -14.23
C ALA A 106 -0.72 -3.40 -14.52
N ALA A 107 -0.79 -2.59 -15.58
CA ALA A 107 0.28 -1.65 -15.93
C ALA A 107 0.45 -0.56 -14.85
N GLN A 108 -0.65 -0.08 -14.27
CA GLN A 108 -0.60 0.88 -13.18
C GLN A 108 0.07 0.31 -11.93
N ALA A 109 -0.18 -0.96 -11.61
CA ALA A 109 0.47 -1.62 -10.49
C ALA A 109 2.00 -1.72 -10.67
N GLU A 110 2.46 -1.90 -11.91
CA GLU A 110 3.90 -1.86 -12.23
C GLU A 110 4.48 -0.45 -12.03
N ASP A 111 3.80 0.58 -12.53
CA ASP A 111 4.20 1.97 -12.32
C ASP A 111 4.24 2.33 -10.82
N ASP A 112 3.24 1.89 -10.04
CA ASP A 112 3.18 2.10 -8.60
C ASP A 112 4.33 1.38 -7.89
N ARG A 113 4.61 0.12 -8.25
CA ARG A 113 5.73 -0.65 -7.69
C ARG A 113 7.06 0.05 -7.93
N VAL A 114 7.28 0.57 -9.15
CA VAL A 114 8.47 1.35 -9.49
C VAL A 114 8.54 2.63 -8.64
N ALA A 115 7.43 3.34 -8.45
CA ALA A 115 7.38 4.52 -7.59
C ALA A 115 7.77 4.19 -6.14
N VAL A 116 7.25 3.08 -5.58
CA VAL A 116 7.60 2.63 -4.22
C VAL A 116 9.09 2.27 -4.12
N PHE A 117 9.66 1.57 -5.10
CA PHE A 117 11.10 1.28 -5.11
C PHE A 117 11.97 2.54 -5.15
N ARG A 118 11.57 3.57 -5.91
CA ARG A 118 12.28 4.85 -5.93
C ARG A 118 12.24 5.54 -4.57
N ILE A 119 11.07 5.57 -3.92
CA ILE A 119 10.90 6.10 -2.56
C ILE A 119 11.80 5.33 -1.59
N LEU A 120 11.79 4.00 -1.65
CA LEU A 120 12.61 3.15 -0.80
C LEU A 120 14.12 3.41 -0.99
N ALA A 121 14.58 3.61 -2.22
CA ALA A 121 15.98 3.90 -2.51
C ALA A 121 16.43 5.22 -1.85
N VAL A 122 15.63 6.29 -1.97
CA VAL A 122 15.90 7.58 -1.33
C VAL A 122 15.83 7.46 0.20
N ALA A 123 14.80 6.80 0.72
CA ALA A 123 14.62 6.61 2.16
C ALA A 123 15.80 5.88 2.81
N ARG A 124 16.37 4.88 2.13
CA ARG A 124 17.58 4.17 2.60
C ARG A 124 18.80 5.09 2.66
N GLN A 125 18.99 5.99 1.69
CA GLN A 125 20.08 6.96 1.70
C GLN A 125 19.93 7.96 2.86
N ASN A 126 18.71 8.40 3.12
CA ASN A 126 18.39 9.34 4.20
C ASN A 126 18.34 8.69 5.59
N ASN A 127 18.34 7.36 5.68
CA ASN A 127 18.09 6.60 6.90
C ASN A 127 16.67 6.82 7.51
N ASP A 128 15.68 7.07 6.65
CA ASP A 128 14.27 7.23 7.00
C ASP A 128 13.67 5.86 7.37
N LYS A 129 13.70 5.49 8.65
CA LYS A 129 13.42 4.13 9.12
C LYS A 129 11.95 3.76 8.97
N ALA A 130 11.04 4.68 9.25
CA ALA A 130 9.61 4.44 9.10
C ALA A 130 9.24 4.30 7.62
N VAL A 131 9.75 5.17 6.75
CA VAL A 131 9.50 5.06 5.29
C VAL A 131 10.06 3.75 4.74
N VAL A 132 11.28 3.34 5.13
CA VAL A 132 11.86 2.05 4.70
C VAL A 132 10.96 0.88 5.13
N ARG A 133 10.47 0.90 6.37
CA ARG A 133 9.60 -0.16 6.92
C ARG A 133 8.28 -0.26 6.14
N GLU A 134 7.56 0.84 5.98
CA GLU A 134 6.24 0.82 5.33
C GLU A 134 6.33 0.57 3.81
N ALA A 135 7.37 1.12 3.14
CA ALA A 135 7.60 0.85 1.73
C ALA A 135 7.94 -0.64 1.49
N THR A 136 8.77 -1.24 2.35
CA THR A 136 9.12 -2.67 2.25
C THR A 136 7.87 -3.53 2.45
N LYS A 137 7.04 -3.21 3.44
CA LYS A 137 5.76 -3.91 3.67
C LYS A 137 4.83 -3.85 2.45
N ALA A 138 4.70 -2.70 1.81
CA ALA A 138 3.87 -2.55 0.61
C ALA A 138 4.43 -3.36 -0.59
N LEU A 139 5.75 -3.44 -0.73
CA LEU A 139 6.41 -4.23 -1.77
C LEU A 139 6.31 -5.74 -1.52
N ASP A 140 6.43 -6.17 -0.26
CA ASP A 140 6.33 -7.57 0.15
C ASP A 140 4.91 -8.13 -0.06
N ASP A 141 3.89 -7.32 0.22
CA ASP A 141 2.50 -7.63 -0.13
C ASP A 141 2.32 -7.65 -1.65
N GLY A 142 2.85 -6.64 -2.33
CA GLY A 142 2.95 -6.57 -3.78
C GLY A 142 1.63 -6.43 -4.53
N SER A 143 0.49 -6.39 -3.83
CA SER A 143 -0.83 -6.17 -4.44
C SER A 143 -0.99 -4.72 -4.92
N PRO A 144 -1.77 -4.48 -6.00
CA PRO A 144 -2.06 -3.12 -6.44
C PRO A 144 -2.67 -2.25 -5.34
N ALA A 145 -3.50 -2.84 -4.47
CA ALA A 145 -4.13 -2.14 -3.36
C ALA A 145 -3.11 -1.69 -2.31
N ALA A 146 -2.16 -2.55 -1.92
CA ALA A 146 -1.14 -2.21 -0.93
C ALA A 146 -0.18 -1.13 -1.45
N LEU A 147 0.25 -1.24 -2.72
CA LEU A 147 1.11 -0.25 -3.37
C LEU A 147 0.41 1.11 -3.42
N ARG A 148 -0.85 1.15 -3.85
CA ARG A 148 -1.65 2.38 -3.92
C ARG A 148 -1.88 2.99 -2.54
N ALA A 149 -2.27 2.19 -1.56
CA ALA A 149 -2.49 2.66 -0.18
C ALA A 149 -1.23 3.31 0.41
N PHE A 150 -0.05 2.72 0.15
CA PHE A 150 1.22 3.32 0.56
C PHE A 150 1.47 4.65 -0.15
N LEU A 151 1.31 4.71 -1.47
CA LEU A 151 1.58 5.94 -2.23
C LEU A 151 0.63 7.09 -1.86
N GLU A 152 -0.66 6.80 -1.64
CA GLU A 152 -1.67 7.81 -1.34
C GLU A 152 -1.60 8.32 0.10
N THR A 153 -1.33 7.44 1.06
CA THR A 153 -1.43 7.81 2.49
C THR A 153 -0.25 7.32 3.31
N GLY A 154 0.19 6.07 3.13
CA GLY A 154 1.23 5.45 3.95
C GLY A 154 2.56 6.18 3.91
N TYR A 155 2.99 6.66 2.74
CA TYR A 155 4.25 7.37 2.57
C TYR A 155 4.27 8.65 3.40
N ARG A 156 3.22 9.47 3.32
CA ARG A 156 3.13 10.73 4.08
C ARG A 156 3.18 10.50 5.59
N LEU A 157 2.48 9.48 6.08
CA LEU A 157 2.46 9.13 7.50
C LEU A 157 3.83 8.62 8.00
N ALA A 158 4.47 7.75 7.22
CA ALA A 158 5.79 7.24 7.53
C ALA A 158 6.84 8.36 7.53
N ARG A 159 6.77 9.27 6.55
CA ARG A 159 7.65 10.44 6.46
C ARG A 159 7.49 11.35 7.70
N ALA A 160 6.27 11.53 8.19
CA ALA A 160 6.01 12.33 9.39
C ALA A 160 6.53 11.68 10.68
N GLU A 161 6.55 10.35 10.76
CA GLU A 161 7.23 9.63 11.86
C GLU A 161 8.74 9.90 11.83
N ASP A 162 9.38 9.74 10.68
CA ASP A 162 10.81 10.02 10.52
C ASP A 162 11.14 11.50 10.81
N ASP A 163 10.28 12.43 10.38
CA ASP A 163 10.43 13.85 10.67
C ASP A 163 10.37 14.14 12.17
N ARG A 164 9.38 13.61 12.90
CA ARG A 164 9.30 13.78 14.36
C ARG A 164 10.58 13.33 15.03
N VAL A 165 11.11 12.18 14.63
CA VAL A 165 12.37 11.68 15.19
C VAL A 165 13.53 12.63 14.86
N ALA A 166 13.58 13.18 13.64
CA ALA A 166 14.59 14.18 13.27
C ALA A 166 14.49 15.45 14.13
N VAL A 167 13.27 15.95 14.38
CA VAL A 167 13.04 17.12 15.25
C VAL A 167 13.48 16.83 16.69
N PHE A 168 13.17 15.65 17.25
CA PHE A 168 13.66 15.26 18.57
C PHE A 168 15.19 15.17 18.65
N ARG A 169 15.86 14.69 17.59
CA ARG A 169 17.33 14.68 17.54
C ARG A 169 17.91 16.09 17.56
N ILE A 170 17.27 17.05 16.88
CA ILE A 170 17.66 18.46 16.95
C ILE A 170 17.52 18.97 18.39
N LEU A 171 16.40 18.70 19.06
CA LEU A 171 16.18 19.13 20.45
C LEU A 171 17.21 18.54 21.44
N ALA A 172 17.63 17.29 21.23
CA ALA A 172 18.65 16.62 22.02
C ALA A 172 20.08 17.15 21.75
N GLY A 173 20.27 17.94 20.68
CA GLY A 173 21.56 18.52 20.34
C GLY A 173 22.04 19.54 21.38
N PRO A 174 23.29 19.46 21.85
CA PRO A 174 23.81 20.38 22.86
C PRO A 174 23.98 21.83 22.34
N ALA A 175 24.02 22.02 21.02
CA ALA A 175 24.15 23.31 20.36
C ALA A 175 22.81 23.98 20.01
N THR A 176 21.68 23.39 20.43
CA THR A 176 20.35 23.91 20.09
C THR A 176 20.02 25.15 20.92
N GLY A 177 20.09 26.32 20.29
CA GLY A 177 19.75 27.61 20.88
C GLY A 177 18.28 27.72 21.29
N ALA A 178 17.96 28.70 22.15
CA ALA A 178 16.62 28.86 22.72
C ALA A 178 15.52 29.05 21.66
N ALA A 179 15.79 29.87 20.64
CA ALA A 179 14.81 30.12 19.58
C ALA A 179 14.59 28.88 18.69
N LEU A 180 15.66 28.12 18.38
CA LEU A 180 15.53 26.89 17.57
C LEU A 180 14.75 25.82 18.33
N ARG A 181 14.97 25.74 19.64
CA ARG A 181 14.21 24.87 20.54
C ARG A 181 12.72 25.23 20.55
N ALA A 182 12.37 26.51 20.72
CA ALA A 182 10.98 26.95 20.71
C ALA A 182 10.27 26.64 19.38
N ALA A 183 10.95 26.81 18.25
CA ALA A 183 10.43 26.47 16.93
C ALA A 183 10.21 24.95 16.75
N ALA A 184 11.16 24.14 17.22
CA ALA A 184 11.05 22.68 17.20
C ALA A 184 9.90 22.16 18.07
N GLU A 185 9.76 22.69 19.29
CA GLU A 185 8.66 22.37 20.21
C GLU A 185 7.31 22.73 19.57
N ARG A 186 7.19 23.92 18.96
CA ARG A 186 5.98 24.32 18.25
C ARG A 186 5.60 23.38 17.11
N ALA A 187 6.59 22.90 16.35
CA ALA A 187 6.35 21.94 15.27
C ALA A 187 5.90 20.57 15.80
N LEU A 188 6.43 20.14 16.94
CA LEU A 188 6.02 18.90 17.61
C LEU A 188 4.61 19.00 18.23
N ASP A 189 4.28 20.15 18.81
CA ASP A 189 2.97 20.42 19.41
C ASP A 189 1.86 20.46 18.35
N ASP A 190 2.15 21.03 17.18
CA ASP A 190 1.26 20.98 16.01
C ASP A 190 1.12 19.53 15.51
N GLY A 191 2.26 18.83 15.37
CA GLY A 191 2.29 17.41 15.09
C GLY A 191 1.83 17.01 13.68
N THR A 192 1.40 17.96 12.85
CA THR A 192 1.04 17.69 11.45
C THR A 192 2.29 17.37 10.62
N PRO A 193 2.19 16.46 9.62
CA PRO A 193 3.28 16.20 8.68
C PRO A 193 3.83 17.48 8.03
N GLU A 194 2.95 18.43 7.75
CA GLU A 194 3.26 19.69 7.11
C GLU A 194 4.08 20.62 8.04
N ALA A 195 3.69 20.76 9.31
CA ALA A 195 4.43 21.58 10.27
C ALA A 195 5.84 21.02 10.55
N LEU A 196 5.95 19.70 10.70
CA LEU A 196 7.23 19.01 10.91
C LEU A 196 8.16 19.19 9.70
N ARG A 197 7.62 19.03 8.49
CA ARG A 197 8.34 19.23 7.23
C ARG A 197 8.82 20.67 7.10
N TYR A 198 7.94 21.63 7.34
CA TYR A 198 8.26 23.05 7.26
C TYR A 198 9.39 23.43 8.20
N PHE A 199 9.33 22.98 9.46
CA PHE A 199 10.39 23.23 10.43
C PHE A 199 11.73 22.63 9.98
N LEU A 200 11.73 21.38 9.51
CA LEU A 200 12.93 20.72 9.04
C LEU A 200 13.51 21.35 7.76
N GLU A 201 12.69 21.94 6.89
CA GLU A 201 13.19 22.55 5.64
C GLU A 201 13.60 24.02 5.84
N HIS A 202 12.83 24.81 6.57
CA HIS A 202 12.95 26.27 6.64
C HIS A 202 13.25 26.78 8.05
N GLY A 203 12.55 26.25 9.06
CA GLY A 203 12.60 26.77 10.43
C GLY A 203 14.00 26.72 11.09
N ARG A 204 14.89 25.86 10.63
CA ARG A 204 16.29 25.78 11.11
C ARG A 204 17.20 26.88 10.57
N TYR A 205 16.80 27.61 9.52
CA TYR A 205 17.58 28.68 8.90
C TYR A 205 17.08 30.08 9.30
N GLU A 206 15.77 30.22 9.49
CA GLU A 206 15.13 31.50 9.88
C GLU A 206 15.48 31.95 11.30
N VAL A 207 15.94 31.01 12.14
CA VAL A 207 16.28 31.29 13.54
C VAL A 207 17.78 31.62 13.72
N GLY A 208 18.58 31.42 12.68
CA GLY A 208 20.03 31.67 12.68
C GLY A 208 20.47 33.02 12.10
N SER A 209 19.54 33.86 11.63
CA SER A 209 19.76 35.20 11.10
C SER A 209 19.38 36.28 12.11
#